data_AF-A0A0F5IHX3-F1
#
_entry.id   AF-A0A0F5IHX3-F1
#
_cell.length_a   1.000
_cell.length_b   1.000
_cell.length_c   1.000
_cell.angle_alpha   90.00
_cell.angle_beta   90.00
_cell.angle_gamma   90.00
#
_symmetry.space_group_name_H-M   'P 1'
#
loop_
_entity.id
_entity.type
_entity.pdbx_description
1 polymer ?
#
loop_
_entity_poly.entity_id
_entity_poly.type
_entity_poly.pdbx_seq_one_letter_code
_entity_poly.pdbx_strand_id
1 'polypeptide(L)'
;MALEQVSSVVKSTYLNTVAGYDIQYNVAQDEGQSVQSVMGTIKKADVVFGYITINADGRKNISFDKPISNADSESIYGAVLTDTASIIYQRNKTE
;
A
#
# COMPACT_ATOMS: atom_id res chain seq x y z
N MET A 1 -29.77 21.35 15.33
CA MET A 1 -28.53 21.44 14.53
C MET A 1 -27.70 20.23 14.89
N ALA A 2 -27.60 19.24 14.01
CA ALA A 2 -26.70 18.11 14.22
C ALA A 2 -25.30 18.58 13.86
N LEU A 3 -24.34 18.45 14.78
CA LEU A 3 -22.93 18.61 14.43
C LEU A 3 -22.60 17.47 13.47
N GLU A 4 -22.24 17.82 12.24
CA GLU A 4 -21.65 16.88 11.29
C GLU A 4 -20.41 16.27 11.96
N GLN A 5 -20.47 14.96 12.21
CA GLN A 5 -19.35 14.23 12.78
C GLN A 5 -18.21 14.31 11.78
N VAL A 6 -17.20 15.12 12.10
CA VAL A 6 -15.95 15.16 11.32
C VAL A 6 -15.27 13.81 11.59
N SER A 7 -15.37 12.86 10.65
CA SER A 7 -14.67 11.59 10.80
C SER A 7 -13.16 11.89 10.83
N SER A 8 -12.49 11.37 11.85
CA SER A 8 -11.04 11.50 11.98
C SER A 8 -10.39 10.47 11.06
N VAL A 9 -9.62 10.93 10.06
CA VAL A 9 -8.95 10.06 9.10
C VAL A 9 -7.47 9.95 9.47
N VAL A 10 -7.01 8.74 9.73
CA VAL A 10 -5.60 8.43 9.99
C VAL A 10 -4.90 8.04 8.69
N LYS A 11 -3.83 8.76 8.35
CA LYS A 11 -2.99 8.48 7.17
C LYS A 11 -1.63 7.94 7.61
N SER A 12 -1.25 6.78 7.08
CA SER A 12 0.03 6.14 7.35
C SER A 12 0.79 5.91 6.06
N THR A 13 2.12 6.08 6.12
CA THR A 13 3.02 5.80 5.00
C THR A 13 4.09 4.82 5.44
N TYR A 14 4.31 3.79 4.63
CA TYR A 14 5.34 2.76 4.84
C TYR A 14 6.26 2.73 3.62
N LEU A 15 7.53 2.42 3.86
CA LEU A 15 8.57 2.41 2.83
C LEU A 15 9.30 1.08 2.87
N ASN A 16 9.59 0.53 1.70
CA ASN A 16 10.45 -0.63 1.52
C ASN A 16 11.29 -0.45 0.25
N THR A 17 12.44 -1.11 0.16
CA THR A 17 13.30 -1.10 -1.04
C THR A 17 13.57 -2.52 -1.49
N VAL A 18 13.22 -2.84 -2.74
CA VAL A 18 13.27 -4.20 -3.29
C VAL A 18 13.85 -4.16 -4.69
N ALA A 19 14.87 -4.97 -4.97
CA ALA A 19 15.55 -4.99 -6.27
C ALA A 19 16.00 -3.60 -6.78
N GLY A 20 16.30 -2.67 -5.85
CA GLY A 20 16.66 -1.29 -6.17
C GLY A 20 15.50 -0.39 -6.60
N TYR A 21 14.25 -0.80 -6.33
CA TYR A 21 13.05 0.02 -6.44
C TYR A 21 12.55 0.39 -5.04
N ASP A 22 12.20 1.65 -4.86
CA ASP A 22 11.56 2.17 -3.66
C ASP A 22 10.05 1.98 -3.76
N ILE A 23 9.49 1.24 -2.82
CA ILE A 23 8.07 0.96 -2.73
C ILE A 23 7.51 1.76 -1.57
N GLN A 24 6.60 2.67 -1.89
CA GLN A 24 5.86 3.44 -0.91
C GLN A 24 4.45 2.89 -0.81
N TYR A 25 4.00 2.59 0.39
CA TYR A 25 2.62 2.20 0.68
C TYR A 25 1.94 3.32 1.47
N ASN A 26 0.72 3.64 1.09
CA ASN A 26 -0.13 4.63 1.72
C ASN A 26 -1.44 3.97 2.15
N VAL A 27 -1.78 4.19 3.41
CA VAL A 27 -3.03 3.72 4.01
C VAL A 27 -3.77 4.92 4.53
N ALA A 28 -5.03 5.05 4.16
CA ALA A 28 -5.98 5.96 4.77
C ALA A 28 -7.09 5.11 5.40
N GLN A 29 -7.37 5.33 6.68
CA GLN A 29 -8.47 4.67 7.37
C GLN A 29 -9.18 5.67 8.28
N ASP A 30 -10.49 5.51 8.43
CA ASP A 30 -11.21 6.19 9.50
C ASP A 30 -10.74 5.65 10.86
N GLU A 31 -10.65 6.54 11.84
CA GLU A 31 -10.22 6.19 13.20
C GLU A 31 -11.14 5.13 13.81
N GLY A 32 -10.54 4.08 14.37
CA GLY A 32 -11.28 2.93 14.91
C GLY A 32 -11.86 1.97 13.86
N GLN A 33 -11.67 2.21 12.56
CA GLN A 33 -12.07 1.28 11.51
C GLN A 33 -10.88 0.47 10.97
N SER A 34 -11.22 -0.70 10.43
CA SER A 34 -10.27 -1.56 9.71
C SER A 34 -9.79 -0.91 8.42
N VAL A 35 -8.55 -1.21 8.04
CA VAL A 35 -7.97 -0.83 6.74
C VAL A 35 -8.77 -1.46 5.61
N GLN A 36 -9.30 -0.64 4.72
CA GLN A 36 -10.07 -1.08 3.55
C GLN A 36 -9.19 -1.27 2.31
N SER A 37 -8.13 -0.47 2.17
CA SER A 37 -7.20 -0.57 1.05
C SER A 37 -5.81 -0.07 1.42
N VAL A 38 -4.80 -0.68 0.81
CA VAL A 38 -3.42 -0.23 0.79
C VAL A 38 -3.09 0.18 -0.64
N MET A 39 -2.80 1.45 -0.83
CA MET A 39 -2.34 1.99 -2.11
C MET A 39 -0.82 2.10 -2.08
N GLY A 40 -0.17 2.14 -3.22
CA GLY A 40 1.27 2.36 -3.23
C GLY A 40 1.84 2.73 -4.60
N THR A 41 3.09 3.17 -4.57
CA THR A 41 3.87 3.52 -5.76
C THR A 41 5.20 2.82 -5.74
N ILE A 42 5.62 2.33 -6.90
CA ILE A 42 6.92 1.71 -7.12
C ILE A 42 7.76 2.72 -7.89
N LYS A 43 8.88 3.15 -7.31
CA LYS A 43 9.76 4.19 -7.83
C LYS A 43 11.19 3.70 -7.96
N LYS A 44 11.98 4.34 -8.81
CA LYS A 44 13.43 4.15 -8.86
C LYS A 44 14.06 5.44 -9.33
N ALA A 45 14.97 5.98 -8.51
CA ALA A 45 15.62 7.27 -8.77
C ALA A 45 14.61 8.39 -9.13
N ASP A 46 13.58 8.54 -8.29
CA ASP A 46 12.46 9.51 -8.45
C ASP A 46 11.48 9.24 -9.60
N VAL A 47 11.77 8.27 -10.48
CA VAL A 47 10.85 7.88 -11.57
C VAL A 47 9.85 6.86 -11.07
N VAL A 48 8.55 7.09 -11.31
CA VAL A 48 7.48 6.11 -11.04
C VAL A 48 7.46 5.04 -12.14
N PHE A 49 7.52 3.78 -11.71
CA PHE A 49 7.43 2.61 -12.57
C PHE A 49 6.09 1.90 -12.48
N GLY A 50 5.38 2.03 -11.36
CA GLY A 50 4.13 1.31 -11.18
C GLY A 50 3.35 1.73 -9.94
N TYR A 51 2.16 1.14 -9.84
CA TYR A 51 1.19 1.41 -8.80
C TYR A 51 0.70 0.11 -8.17
N ILE A 52 0.34 0.21 -6.90
CA ILE A 52 -0.14 -0.91 -6.08
C ILE A 52 -1.51 -0.52 -5.53
N THR A 53 -2.44 -1.45 -5.57
CA THR A 53 -3.73 -1.35 -4.89
C THR A 53 -4.10 -2.73 -4.38
N ILE A 54 -4.10 -2.89 -3.06
CA ILE A 54 -4.52 -4.13 -2.39
C ILE A 54 -5.68 -3.79 -1.46
N ASN A 55 -6.84 -4.35 -1.77
CA ASN A 55 -8.07 -4.12 -1.02
C ASN A 55 -8.29 -5.25 -0.01
N ALA A 56 -9.00 -4.93 1.07
CA ALA A 56 -9.36 -5.89 2.12
C ALA A 56 -10.31 -6.99 1.63
N ASP A 57 -11.05 -6.75 0.54
CA ASP A 57 -11.90 -7.75 -0.14
C ASP A 57 -11.08 -8.82 -0.90
N GLY A 58 -9.75 -8.71 -0.90
CA GLY A 58 -8.83 -9.64 -1.56
C GLY A 58 -8.46 -9.22 -2.98
N ARG A 59 -9.05 -8.15 -3.54
CA ARG A 59 -8.67 -7.64 -4.87
C ARG A 59 -7.30 -6.99 -4.81
N LYS A 60 -6.37 -7.57 -5.57
CA LYS A 60 -4.97 -7.13 -5.68
C LYS A 60 -4.70 -6.68 -7.10
N ASN A 61 -4.24 -5.45 -7.26
CA ASN A 61 -3.80 -4.89 -8.52
C ASN A 61 -2.41 -4.32 -8.34
N ILE A 62 -1.46 -4.79 -9.14
CA ILE A 62 -0.10 -4.28 -9.17
C ILE A 62 0.22 -4.12 -10.65
N SER A 63 0.47 -2.89 -11.07
CA SER A 63 0.65 -2.53 -12.48
C SER A 63 1.94 -1.78 -12.68
N PHE A 64 2.60 -2.04 -13.81
CA PHE A 64 3.84 -1.38 -14.20
C PHE A 64 3.59 -0.58 -15.50
N ASP A 65 3.77 0.74 -15.43
CA ASP A 65 3.66 1.64 -16.58
C ASP A 65 4.98 1.76 -17.36
N LYS A 66 6.04 1.16 -16.83
CA LYS A 66 7.37 1.12 -17.42
C LYS A 66 7.90 -0.31 -17.45
N PRO A 67 8.74 -0.65 -18.44
CA PRO A 67 9.32 -1.98 -18.51
C PRO A 67 10.17 -2.25 -17.26
N ILE A 68 9.88 -3.37 -16.61
CA ILE A 68 10.63 -3.94 -15.50
C ILE A 68 11.02 -5.37 -15.91
N SER A 69 12.18 -5.84 -15.49
CA SER A 69 12.62 -7.20 -15.76
C SER A 69 11.72 -8.21 -15.03
N ASN A 70 11.51 -9.40 -15.59
CA ASN A 70 10.64 -10.40 -14.95
C ASN A 70 11.13 -10.74 -13.51
N ALA A 71 12.44 -10.89 -13.31
CA ALA A 71 13.02 -11.18 -12.00
C ALA A 71 12.76 -10.07 -10.96
N ASP A 72 12.90 -8.80 -11.37
CA ASP A 72 12.59 -7.67 -10.50
C ASP A 72 11.08 -7.61 -10.21
N SER A 73 10.24 -7.86 -11.23
CA SER A 73 8.79 -7.84 -11.07
C SER A 73 8.31 -8.92 -10.09
N GLU A 74 8.86 -10.13 -10.16
CA GLU A 74 8.58 -11.23 -9.23
C GLU A 74 8.99 -10.88 -7.80
N SER A 75 10.17 -10.28 -7.64
CA SER A 75 10.67 -9.82 -6.33
C SER A 75 9.76 -8.75 -5.74
N ILE A 76 9.35 -7.77 -6.55
CA ILE A 76 8.43 -6.70 -6.15
C ILE A 76 7.07 -7.28 -5.78
N TYR A 77 6.49 -8.16 -6.60
CA TYR A 77 5.21 -8.80 -6.29
C TYR A 77 5.26 -9.54 -4.94
N GLY A 78 6.29 -10.34 -4.69
CA GLY A 78 6.45 -11.08 -3.44
C GLY A 78 6.56 -10.17 -2.22
N ALA A 79 7.35 -9.08 -2.35
CA ALA A 79 7.48 -8.10 -1.28
C ALA A 79 6.17 -7.35 -1.03
N VAL A 80 5.50 -6.86 -2.07
CA VAL A 80 4.23 -6.15 -1.95
C VAL A 80 3.16 -6.98 -1.25
N LEU A 81 3.06 -8.28 -1.57
CA LEU A 81 2.10 -9.16 -0.91
C LEU A 81 2.44 -9.33 0.59
N THR A 82 3.71 -9.50 0.92
CA THR A 82 4.17 -9.64 2.31
C THR A 82 3.96 -8.36 3.13
N ASP A 83 4.35 -7.23 2.55
CA ASP A 83 4.30 -5.92 3.18
C ASP A 83 2.85 -5.50 3.43
N THR A 84 1.98 -5.61 2.41
CA THR A 84 0.57 -5.22 2.55
C THR A 84 -0.17 -6.10 3.54
N ALA A 85 0.10 -7.41 3.58
CA ALA A 85 -0.45 -8.29 4.61
C ALA A 85 -0.01 -7.85 6.03
N SER A 86 1.27 -7.51 6.18
CA SER A 86 1.82 -7.03 7.45
C SER A 86 1.21 -5.68 7.87
N ILE A 87 1.07 -4.75 6.94
CA ILE A 87 0.46 -3.43 7.18
C ILE A 87 -0.99 -3.59 7.64
N ILE A 88 -1.80 -4.37 6.91
CA ILE A 88 -3.21 -4.62 7.26
C ILE A 88 -3.30 -5.27 8.64
N TYR A 89 -2.47 -6.29 8.91
CA TYR A 89 -2.44 -6.96 10.20
C TYR A 89 -2.07 -6.02 11.36
N GLN A 90 -1.03 -5.19 11.19
CA GLN A 90 -0.60 -4.24 12.21
C GLN A 90 -1.64 -3.15 12.47
N ARG A 91 -2.31 -2.66 11.42
CA ARG A 91 -3.30 -1.58 11.53
C ARG A 91 -4.67 -2.04 12.03
N ASN A 92 -4.99 -3.33 11.84
CA ASN A 92 -6.24 -3.93 12.31
C ASN A 92 -6.08 -4.68 13.64
N LYS A 93 -4.87 -4.73 14.20
CA LYS A 93 -4.67 -5.14 15.60
C LYS A 93 -5.28 -4.08 16.50
N THR A 94 -6.54 -4.29 16.88
CA THR A 94 -7.10 -3.68 18.08
C THR A 94 -6.35 -4.25 19.27
N GLU A 95 -5.75 -3.37 20.09
CA GLU A 95 -5.26 -3.73 21.42
C GLU A 95 -6.39 -4.27 22.31
#